data_AF-A0A2E1MM83-F1
#
_entry.id   AF-A0A2E1MM83-F1
#
_cell.length_a   1.000
_cell.length_b   1.000
_cell.length_c   1.000
_cell.angle_alpha   90.00
_cell.angle_beta   90.00
_cell.angle_gamma   90.00
#
_symmetry.space_group_name_H-M   'P 1'
#
loop_
_entity.id
_entity.type
_entity.pdbx_description
1 polymer ?
#
loop_
_entity_poly.entity_id
_entity_poly.type
_entity_poly.pdbx_seq_one_letter_code
_entity_poly.pdbx_strand_id
1 'polypeptide(L)'
;MNIKTLSSALILLIFFSGCALVTDEYQANQRKVIAYLLEDLPLPDDAQIVKAPTVLLGTGEAISGRIILTSGFSPAENLIFYGTETLTTGWQLVSSKVGEEITLVYAKSGRFSTIYIAPRGTFAGFFAGDYGSDIDISVVHPDAIGIQNPYESLNYENLPESP
;
A
#
# COMPACT_ATOMS: atom_id res chain seq x y z
N MET A 1 -8.65 42.24 -23.84
CA MET A 1 -8.83 40.77 -23.89
C MET A 1 -10.25 40.49 -24.35
N ASN A 2 -10.45 39.71 -25.41
CA ASN A 2 -11.77 39.57 -26.05
C ASN A 2 -12.71 38.73 -25.16
N ILE A 3 -13.99 39.09 -25.04
CA ILE A 3 -14.93 38.37 -24.16
C ILE A 3 -15.10 36.89 -24.57
N LYS A 4 -14.93 36.61 -25.88
CA LYS A 4 -14.91 35.26 -26.46
C LYS A 4 -13.72 34.42 -25.99
N THR A 5 -12.54 35.01 -25.81
CA THR A 5 -11.36 34.32 -25.29
C THR A 5 -11.46 34.08 -23.78
N LEU A 6 -12.17 34.94 -23.05
CA LEU A 6 -12.44 34.77 -21.61
C LEU A 6 -13.43 33.62 -21.35
N SER A 7 -14.50 33.52 -22.15
CA SER A 7 -15.48 32.43 -22.04
C SER A 7 -14.87 31.06 -22.38
N SER A 8 -13.99 30.99 -23.39
CA SER A 8 -13.32 29.74 -23.76
C SER A 8 -12.34 29.25 -22.70
N ALA A 9 -11.66 30.16 -21.99
CA ALA A 9 -10.75 29.80 -20.90
C ALA A 9 -11.50 29.28 -19.67
N LEU A 10 -12.68 29.85 -19.36
CA LEU A 10 -13.50 29.42 -18.23
C LEU A 10 -14.09 28.01 -18.44
N ILE A 11 -14.51 27.69 -19.66
CA ILE A 11 -15.00 26.34 -20.01
C ILE A 11 -13.88 25.31 -19.89
N LEU A 12 -12.66 25.64 -20.33
CA LEU A 12 -11.50 24.76 -20.22
C LEU A 12 -11.14 24.45 -18.75
N LEU A 13 -11.20 25.44 -17.87
CA LEU A 13 -10.93 25.27 -16.43
C LEU A 13 -11.96 24.34 -15.74
N ILE A 14 -13.22 24.39 -16.16
CA ILE A 14 -14.27 23.52 -15.61
C ILE A 14 -14.03 22.06 -16.02
N PHE A 15 -13.64 21.78 -17.26
CA PHE A 15 -13.33 20.42 -17.72
C PHE A 15 -12.12 19.78 -17.01
N PHE A 16 -11.10 20.56 -16.63
CA PHE A 16 -9.94 20.03 -15.89
C PHE A 16 -10.20 19.81 -14.39
N SER A 17 -11.20 20.46 -13.80
CA SER A 17 -11.53 20.30 -12.38
C SER A 17 -12.22 18.97 -12.03
N GLY A 18 -12.77 18.26 -13.03
CA GLY A 18 -13.50 17.00 -12.83
C GLY A 18 -12.64 15.80 -12.39
N CYS A 19 -11.33 15.82 -12.63
CA CYS A 19 -10.45 14.68 -12.33
C CYS A 19 -10.06 14.55 -10.85
N ALA A 20 -10.14 15.64 -10.07
CA ALA A 20 -9.72 15.61 -8.66
C ALA A 20 -10.79 15.04 -7.72
N LEU A 21 -12.08 15.13 -8.09
CA LEU A 21 -13.18 14.74 -7.20
C LEU A 21 -13.31 13.21 -7.07
N VAL A 22 -13.00 12.46 -8.14
CA VAL A 22 -13.14 11.00 -8.20
C VAL A 22 -12.03 10.28 -7.41
N THR A 23 -10.85 10.89 -7.30
CA THR A 23 -9.71 10.29 -6.58
C THR A 23 -9.89 10.36 -5.07
N ASP A 24 -10.52 11.42 -4.55
CA ASP A 24 -10.60 11.69 -3.11
C ASP A 24 -11.62 10.76 -2.41
N GLU A 25 -12.80 10.59 -2.99
CA GLU A 25 -13.83 9.67 -2.48
C GLU A 25 -13.34 8.21 -2.47
N TYR A 26 -12.57 7.81 -3.49
CA TYR A 26 -11.96 6.48 -3.56
C TYR A 26 -10.96 6.26 -2.43
N GLN A 27 -10.04 7.20 -2.20
CA GLN A 27 -9.04 7.08 -1.13
C GLN A 27 -9.72 7.04 0.26
N ALA A 28 -10.70 7.91 0.50
CA ALA A 28 -11.44 7.94 1.76
C ALA A 28 -12.20 6.65 2.05
N ASN A 29 -12.88 6.08 1.05
CA ASN A 29 -13.63 4.84 1.21
C ASN A 29 -12.72 3.62 1.37
N GLN A 30 -11.62 3.55 0.62
CA GLN A 30 -10.66 2.44 0.74
C GLN A 30 -9.91 2.47 2.07
N ARG A 31 -9.53 3.65 2.57
CA ARG A 31 -8.87 3.77 3.88
C ARG A 31 -9.75 3.23 5.01
N LYS A 32 -11.07 3.43 4.95
CA LYS A 32 -12.04 2.85 5.90
C LYS A 32 -12.10 1.32 5.82
N VAL A 33 -12.17 0.78 4.60
CA VAL A 33 -12.23 -0.68 4.37
C VAL A 33 -10.93 -1.34 4.83
N ILE A 34 -9.79 -0.74 4.51
CA ILE A 34 -8.46 -1.23 4.93
C ILE A 34 -8.30 -1.13 6.44
N ALA A 35 -8.67 -0.01 7.07
CA ALA A 35 -8.60 0.14 8.53
C ALA A 35 -9.47 -0.91 9.25
N TYR A 36 -10.64 -1.22 8.70
CA TYR A 36 -11.50 -2.29 9.22
C TYR A 36 -10.86 -3.68 9.10
N LEU A 37 -10.15 -3.95 8.00
CA LEU A 37 -9.60 -5.27 7.70
C LEU A 37 -8.19 -5.51 8.28
N LEU A 38 -7.42 -4.46 8.55
CA LEU A 38 -6.06 -4.53 9.11
C LEU A 38 -5.99 -4.31 10.63
N GLU A 39 -7.15 -4.35 11.33
CA GLU A 39 -7.27 -4.23 12.80
C GLU A 39 -6.27 -3.25 13.43
N ASP A 40 -6.47 -1.97 13.10
CA ASP A 40 -5.79 -0.82 13.71
C ASP A 40 -4.32 -0.64 13.31
N LEU A 41 -3.87 -1.23 12.19
CA LEU A 41 -2.55 -0.86 11.66
C LEU A 41 -2.53 0.63 11.26
N PRO A 42 -1.59 1.44 11.80
CA PRO A 42 -1.54 2.85 11.46
C PRO A 42 -1.11 3.04 10.01
N LEU A 43 -1.73 4.01 9.34
CA LEU A 43 -1.39 4.41 7.97
C LEU A 43 -0.89 5.85 8.01
N PRO A 44 0.22 6.20 7.32
CA PRO A 44 0.67 7.58 7.21
C PRO A 44 -0.44 8.45 6.61
N ASP A 45 -0.54 9.69 7.07
CA ASP A 45 -1.62 10.60 6.67
C ASP A 45 -1.58 10.92 5.16
N ASP A 46 -0.37 11.01 4.59
CA ASP A 46 -0.08 11.31 3.19
C ASP A 46 -0.12 10.08 2.27
N ALA A 47 -0.24 8.87 2.83
CA ALA A 47 -0.19 7.64 2.06
C ALA A 47 -1.38 7.53 1.09
N GLN A 48 -1.08 7.33 -0.20
CA GLN A 48 -2.08 7.07 -1.23
C GLN A 48 -2.12 5.57 -1.56
N ILE A 49 -3.33 4.99 -1.57
CA ILE A 49 -3.55 3.58 -1.86
C ILE A 49 -3.47 3.33 -3.36
N VAL A 50 -2.60 2.42 -3.78
CA VAL A 50 -2.48 1.98 -5.17
C VAL A 50 -3.56 0.93 -5.46
N LYS A 51 -4.41 1.24 -6.45
CA LYS A 51 -5.64 0.47 -6.76
C LYS A 51 -5.40 -0.92 -7.34
N ALA A 52 -4.35 -1.11 -8.14
CA ALA A 52 -4.18 -2.32 -8.95
C ALA A 52 -3.62 -3.56 -8.20
N PRO A 53 -2.79 -3.44 -7.14
CA PRO A 53 -2.24 -4.61 -6.44
C PRO A 53 -2.84 -4.87 -5.04
N THR A 54 -3.84 -4.09 -4.59
CA THR A 54 -4.44 -4.28 -3.26
C THR A 54 -5.44 -5.43 -3.27
N VAL A 55 -5.17 -6.49 -2.50
CA VAL A 55 -6.00 -7.71 -2.43
C VAL A 55 -6.20 -8.10 -0.97
N LEU A 56 -7.46 -8.28 -0.56
CA LEU A 56 -7.82 -8.70 0.80
C LEU A 56 -8.68 -9.97 0.68
N LEU A 57 -8.27 -11.06 1.36
CA LEU A 57 -8.86 -12.40 1.28
C LEU A 57 -9.04 -12.97 2.70
N GLY A 58 -10.26 -13.35 3.05
CA GLY A 58 -10.56 -14.01 4.34
C GLY A 58 -11.94 -13.62 4.88
N THR A 59 -12.32 -14.21 6.02
CA THR A 59 -13.60 -13.96 6.70
C THR A 59 -13.40 -13.84 8.21
N GLY A 60 -14.05 -12.87 8.86
CA GLY A 60 -13.97 -12.68 10.31
C GLY A 60 -12.57 -12.23 10.76
N GLU A 61 -11.99 -12.91 11.74
CA GLU A 61 -10.65 -12.60 12.29
C GLU A 61 -9.50 -13.21 11.46
N ALA A 62 -9.80 -14.13 10.54
CA ALA A 62 -8.83 -14.82 9.69
C ALA A 62 -8.66 -14.11 8.33
N ILE A 63 -8.40 -12.80 8.36
CA ILE A 63 -8.17 -12.00 7.15
C ILE A 63 -6.68 -11.99 6.83
N SER A 64 -6.34 -12.32 5.58
CA SER A 64 -5.02 -12.08 5.00
C SER A 64 -5.15 -11.11 3.83
N GLY A 65 -4.14 -10.31 3.59
CA GLY A 65 -4.22 -9.31 2.55
C GLY A 65 -2.91 -8.59 2.30
N ARG A 66 -2.85 -7.87 1.19
CA ARG A 66 -1.73 -7.03 0.78
C ARG A 66 -2.25 -5.69 0.31
N ILE A 67 -1.65 -4.62 0.79
CA ILE A 67 -1.93 -3.25 0.37
C ILE A 67 -0.61 -2.63 -0.11
N ILE A 68 -0.67 -1.86 -1.19
CA ILE A 68 0.47 -1.07 -1.66
C ILE A 68 0.10 0.40 -1.57
N LEU A 69 0.99 1.18 -0.95
CA LEU A 69 0.84 2.59 -0.68
C LEU A 69 2.03 3.36 -1.24
N THR A 70 1.81 4.62 -1.55
CA THR A 70 2.86 5.58 -1.91
C THR A 70 2.83 6.75 -0.92
N SER A 71 3.96 7.06 -0.28
CA SER A 71 4.11 8.18 0.67
C SER A 71 5.15 9.19 0.17
N GLY A 72 4.92 10.48 0.38
CA GLY A 72 5.90 11.54 0.13
C GLY A 72 7.06 11.54 1.14
N PHE A 73 6.96 10.79 2.23
CA PHE A 73 8.03 10.64 3.22
C PHE A 73 9.09 9.63 2.77
N SER A 74 10.31 9.85 3.27
CA SER A 74 11.45 8.96 3.04
C SER A 74 11.33 7.63 3.76
N PRO A 75 12.10 6.61 3.33
CA PRO A 75 12.07 5.30 4.00
C PRO A 75 12.43 5.42 5.49
N ALA A 76 13.34 6.33 5.85
CA ALA A 76 13.74 6.58 7.23
C ALA A 76 12.61 7.19 8.07
N GLU A 77 11.85 8.15 7.52
CA GLU A 77 10.70 8.74 8.19
C GLU A 77 9.56 7.72 8.38
N ASN A 78 9.28 6.93 7.33
CA ASN A 78 8.29 5.85 7.42
C ASN A 78 8.73 4.76 8.41
N LEU A 79 10.03 4.43 8.49
CA LEU A 79 10.55 3.53 9.51
C LEU A 79 10.28 4.06 10.92
N ILE A 80 10.50 5.34 11.18
CA ILE A 80 10.22 5.94 12.49
C ILE A 80 8.72 5.82 12.78
N PHE A 81 7.87 6.22 11.84
CA PHE A 81 6.41 6.15 11.99
C PHE A 81 5.92 4.74 12.31
N TYR A 82 6.27 3.74 11.49
CA TYR A 82 5.84 2.36 11.72
C TYR A 82 6.50 1.77 12.97
N GLY A 83 7.76 2.14 13.26
CA GLY A 83 8.49 1.73 14.45
C GLY A 83 7.83 2.20 15.75
N THR A 84 7.18 3.36 15.76
CA THR A 84 6.51 3.91 16.95
C THR A 84 5.02 3.58 16.98
N GLU A 85 4.28 3.97 15.94
CA GLU A 85 2.82 3.91 15.94
C GLU A 85 2.29 2.48 15.87
N THR A 86 3.00 1.56 15.20
CA THR A 86 2.53 0.17 15.12
C THR A 86 2.60 -0.49 16.51
N LEU A 87 3.57 -0.12 17.34
CA LEU A 87 3.70 -0.66 18.69
C LEU A 87 2.60 -0.15 19.63
N THR A 88 2.07 1.06 19.43
CA THR A 88 1.02 1.63 20.29
C THR A 88 -0.34 0.93 20.11
N THR A 89 -0.53 0.21 19.00
CA THR A 89 -1.77 -0.49 18.65
C THR A 89 -1.74 -1.98 19.05
N GLY A 90 -0.75 -2.38 19.84
CA GLY A 90 -0.62 -3.73 20.42
C GLY A 90 0.09 -4.75 19.54
N TRP A 91 0.61 -4.35 18.38
CA TRP A 91 1.49 -5.19 17.57
C TRP A 91 2.88 -5.27 18.18
N GLN A 92 3.51 -6.43 18.09
CA GLN A 92 4.87 -6.67 18.59
C GLN A 92 5.84 -6.87 17.44
N LEU A 93 6.93 -6.11 17.41
CA LEU A 93 7.98 -6.28 16.40
C LEU A 93 8.71 -7.61 16.64
N VAL A 94 8.67 -8.52 15.67
CA VAL A 94 9.31 -9.85 15.73
C VAL A 94 10.54 -9.97 14.85
N SER A 95 10.65 -9.16 13.79
CA SER A 95 11.84 -9.11 12.93
C SER A 95 11.97 -7.75 12.27
N SER A 96 13.21 -7.30 12.03
CA SER A 96 13.48 -6.08 11.28
C SER A 96 14.75 -6.19 10.45
N LYS A 97 14.70 -5.64 9.24
CA LYS A 97 15.83 -5.41 8.33
C LYS A 97 15.83 -3.93 7.99
N VAL A 98 16.93 -3.24 8.25
CA VAL A 98 17.08 -1.81 7.95
C VAL A 98 18.26 -1.63 7.00
N GLY A 99 18.01 -1.00 5.86
CA GLY A 99 18.97 -0.71 4.80
C GLY A 99 18.39 0.35 3.87
N GLU A 100 18.77 0.32 2.57
CA GLU A 100 18.09 1.10 1.54
C GLU A 100 16.60 0.71 1.43
N GLU A 101 16.34 -0.59 1.52
CA GLU A 101 15.01 -1.16 1.68
C GLU A 101 14.83 -1.66 3.11
N ILE A 102 13.64 -1.42 3.65
CA ILE A 102 13.32 -1.70 5.04
C ILE A 102 12.24 -2.77 5.08
N THR A 103 12.36 -3.70 6.01
CA THR A 103 11.35 -4.73 6.25
C THR A 103 11.11 -4.83 7.74
N LEU A 104 9.87 -4.65 8.17
CA LEU A 104 9.44 -4.80 9.56
C LEU A 104 8.39 -5.91 9.59
N VAL A 105 8.56 -6.86 10.50
CA VAL A 105 7.60 -7.93 10.72
C VAL A 105 7.04 -7.78 12.12
N TYR A 106 5.73 -7.67 12.22
CA TYR A 106 4.98 -7.55 13.45
C TYR A 106 4.07 -8.75 13.67
N ALA A 107 3.79 -9.07 14.93
CA ALA A 107 2.82 -10.09 15.32
C ALA A 107 1.73 -9.54 16.25
N LYS A 108 0.47 -9.95 16.04
CA LYS A 108 -0.67 -9.62 16.91
C LYS A 108 -1.74 -10.71 16.78
N SER A 109 -2.11 -11.32 17.91
CA SER A 109 -3.19 -12.33 17.97
C SER A 109 -3.04 -13.47 16.94
N GLY A 110 -1.83 -14.01 16.78
CA GLY A 110 -1.56 -15.11 15.82
C GLY A 110 -1.38 -14.68 14.35
N ARG A 111 -1.57 -13.39 14.04
CA ARG A 111 -1.32 -12.82 12.71
C ARG A 111 0.07 -12.23 12.61
N PHE A 112 0.58 -12.19 11.38
CA PHE A 112 1.84 -11.57 11.03
C PHE A 112 1.60 -10.45 10.03
N SER A 113 2.10 -9.25 10.31
CA SER A 113 2.12 -8.12 9.40
C SER A 113 3.56 -7.87 8.94
N THR A 114 3.81 -7.90 7.64
CA THR A 114 5.10 -7.51 7.05
C THR A 114 4.93 -6.18 6.34
N ILE A 115 5.68 -5.18 6.79
CA ILE A 115 5.75 -3.85 6.20
C ILE A 115 7.09 -3.76 5.48
N TYR A 116 7.04 -3.65 4.16
CA TYR A 116 8.18 -3.43 3.30
C TYR A 116 8.15 -1.98 2.81
N ILE A 117 9.29 -1.30 2.88
CA ILE A 117 9.43 0.11 2.49
C ILE A 117 10.63 0.21 1.56
N ALA A 118 10.41 0.79 0.38
CA ALA A 118 11.46 1.03 -0.60
C ALA A 118 11.44 2.49 -1.06
N PRO A 119 12.58 3.06 -1.47
CA PRO A 119 12.62 4.36 -2.13
C PRO A 119 11.76 4.33 -3.41
N ARG A 120 11.02 5.41 -3.67
CA ARG A 120 10.22 5.50 -4.89
C ARG A 120 11.11 5.66 -6.12
N GLY A 121 11.15 4.63 -6.96
CA GLY A 121 11.92 4.62 -8.21
C GLY A 121 11.18 5.25 -9.39
N THR A 122 10.91 6.56 -9.39
CA THR A 122 10.35 7.23 -10.59
C THR A 122 11.43 7.91 -11.43
N PHE A 123 11.30 7.81 -12.77
CA PHE A 123 12.21 8.46 -13.73
C PHE A 123 12.23 9.99 -13.55
N ALA A 124 11.12 10.58 -13.09
CA ALA A 124 11.03 11.99 -12.71
C ALA A 124 11.71 12.28 -11.37
N GLY A 125 11.66 11.34 -10.42
CA GLY A 125 12.26 11.45 -9.11
C GLY A 125 13.78 11.50 -9.10
N PHE A 126 14.43 10.89 -10.09
CA PHE A 126 15.87 11.00 -10.28
C PHE A 126 16.34 12.43 -10.64
N PHE A 127 15.50 13.22 -11.34
CA PHE A 127 15.82 14.61 -11.70
C PHE A 127 15.31 15.63 -10.68
N ALA A 128 14.27 15.29 -9.92
CA ALA A 128 13.61 16.17 -8.96
C ALA A 128 14.06 15.97 -7.51
N GLY A 129 14.82 14.91 -7.20
CA GLY A 129 15.11 14.51 -5.82
C GLY A 129 13.84 14.02 -5.12
N ASP A 130 13.11 13.09 -5.74
CA ASP A 130 11.96 12.46 -5.08
C ASP A 130 12.47 11.58 -3.93
N TYR A 131 12.23 12.06 -2.71
CA TYR A 131 12.57 11.37 -1.46
C TYR A 131 11.42 10.49 -0.96
N GLY A 132 10.36 10.29 -1.74
CA GLY A 132 9.21 9.48 -1.33
C GLY A 132 9.49 7.98 -1.24
N SER A 133 8.54 7.26 -0.68
CA SER A 133 8.60 5.80 -0.50
C SER A 133 7.42 5.09 -1.14
N ASP A 134 7.67 3.87 -1.58
CA ASP A 134 6.64 2.89 -1.87
C ASP A 134 6.61 1.89 -0.71
N ILE A 135 5.41 1.65 -0.17
CA ILE A 135 5.19 0.85 1.03
C ILE A 135 4.28 -0.31 0.66
N ASP A 136 4.70 -1.52 0.98
CA ASP A 136 3.94 -2.75 0.77
C ASP A 136 3.68 -3.41 2.12
N ILE A 137 2.41 -3.51 2.49
CA ILE A 137 2.00 -4.10 3.75
C ILE A 137 1.22 -5.36 3.45
N SER A 138 1.70 -6.47 3.99
CA SER A 138 1.01 -7.76 3.91
C SER A 138 0.67 -8.25 5.32
N VAL A 139 -0.58 -8.68 5.51
CA VAL A 139 -1.03 -9.32 6.74
C VAL A 139 -1.42 -10.75 6.42
N VAL A 140 -0.98 -11.69 7.25
CA VAL A 140 -1.26 -13.11 7.09
C VAL A 140 -1.79 -13.68 8.40
N HIS A 141 -2.88 -14.43 8.31
CA HIS A 141 -3.39 -15.29 9.36
C HIS A 141 -3.16 -16.75 8.94
N PRO A 142 -2.61 -17.63 9.80
CA PRO A 142 -2.35 -19.03 9.45
C PRO A 142 -3.61 -19.77 8.97
N ASP A 143 -4.75 -19.47 9.57
CA ASP A 143 -6.04 -20.07 9.22
C ASP A 143 -6.75 -19.46 7.98
N ALA A 144 -6.13 -18.48 7.30
CA ALA A 144 -6.73 -17.90 6.10
C ALA A 144 -6.66 -18.81 4.86
N ILE A 145 -5.86 -19.89 4.92
CA ILE A 145 -5.70 -20.86 3.83
C ILE A 145 -6.16 -22.25 4.30
N GLY A 146 -7.20 -22.78 3.66
CA GLY A 146 -7.73 -24.12 3.96
C GLY A 146 -6.90 -25.29 3.37
N ILE A 147 -6.09 -25.06 2.33
CA ILE A 147 -5.23 -26.06 1.69
C ILE A 147 -3.77 -25.58 1.75
N GLN A 148 -2.93 -26.25 2.53
CA GLN A 148 -1.55 -25.81 2.79
C GLN A 148 -0.64 -25.85 1.54
N ASN A 149 -0.89 -26.78 0.61
CA ASN A 149 -0.19 -26.83 -0.67
C ASN A 149 -1.19 -26.90 -1.84
N PRO A 150 -1.72 -25.77 -2.31
CA PRO A 150 -2.66 -25.77 -3.43
C PRO A 150 -2.00 -26.11 -4.77
N TYR A 151 -0.66 -26.19 -4.81
CA TYR A 151 0.14 -26.40 -6.02
C TYR A 151 0.69 -27.83 -6.12
N GLU A 152 0.25 -28.75 -5.26
CA GLU A 152 0.72 -30.15 -5.25
C GLU A 152 0.54 -30.86 -6.61
N SER A 153 -0.42 -30.39 -7.43
CA SER A 153 -0.67 -30.89 -8.78
C SER A 153 0.15 -30.21 -9.88
N LEU A 154 0.94 -29.19 -9.57
CA LEU A 154 1.84 -28.53 -10.54
C LEU A 154 3.16 -29.29 -10.62
N ASN A 155 3.44 -29.88 -11.78
CA ASN A 155 4.72 -30.53 -12.05
C ASN A 155 5.68 -29.54 -12.74
N TYR A 156 6.79 -29.23 -12.08
CA TYR A 156 7.84 -28.35 -12.61
C TYR A 156 8.42 -28.85 -13.94
N GLU A 157 8.49 -30.17 -14.13
CA GLU A 157 9.01 -30.80 -15.36
C GLU A 157 8.06 -30.65 -16.56
N ASN A 158 6.83 -30.16 -16.33
CA ASN A 158 5.85 -29.90 -17.38
C ASN A 158 5.79 -28.41 -17.78
N LEU A 159 6.74 -27.60 -17.32
CA LEU A 159 6.85 -26.21 -17.78
C LEU A 159 7.33 -26.18 -19.24
N PRO A 160 6.75 -25.32 -20.10
CA PRO A 160 7.25 -25.15 -21.46
C PRO A 160 8.70 -24.65 -21.43
N GLU A 161 9.58 -25.26 -22.23
CA GLU A 161 11.01 -24.90 -22.29
C GLU A 161 11.29 -23.49 -22.87
N SER A 162 10.25 -22.72 -23.25
CA SER A 162 10.41 -21.35 -23.74
C SER A 162 9.71 -20.35 -22.83
N PRO A 163 10.39 -19.23 -22.46
CA PRO A 163 9.76 -18.09 -21.79
C PRO A 163 8.69 -17.41 -22.66
#